data_AF-A0A6P6BJQ6-F1
#
_entry.id   AF-A0A6P6BJQ6-F1
#
_cell.length_a   1.000
_cell.length_b   1.000
_cell.length_c   1.000
_cell.angle_alpha   90.00
_cell.angle_beta   90.00
_cell.angle_gamma   90.00
#
_symmetry.space_group_name_H-M   'P 1'
#
loop_
_entity.id
_entity.type
_entity.pdbx_description
1 polymer ?
#
loop_
_entity_poly.entity_id
_entity_poly.type
_entity_poly.pdbx_seq_one_letter_code
_entity_poly.pdbx_strand_id
1 'polypeptide(L)'
;MSKNTTTSSLSPRTKGPAPFLSKTYALLDEGEEEEEEEEEGGAETGNDSKKIVSWNAEGTGFVVWSPAEFSELTLPRYFKHNNFSSFIRQLNTYGFKKTSSKRWEFKHEKFQRGYKHMLVEITRKKTEPSVFPAFLKASSDEDQINDNIVVENNCQTLMEENENLRREKVELQTQIAQFKALEIKLLDCVAQYMGNTSHKERRLC
;
A
#
# COMPACT_ATOMS: atom_id res chain seq x y z
N MET A 1 34.47 -47.80 0.53
CA MET A 1 33.14 -48.09 -0.04
C MET A 1 32.31 -46.82 0.00
N SER A 2 32.29 -46.08 -1.10
CA SER A 2 31.52 -44.84 -1.26
C SER A 2 30.03 -45.17 -1.40
N LYS A 3 29.16 -44.46 -0.68
CA LYS A 3 27.71 -44.50 -0.90
C LYS A 3 27.28 -43.16 -1.48
N ASN A 4 27.04 -43.15 -2.79
CA ASN A 4 26.42 -42.05 -3.50
C ASN A 4 24.91 -42.07 -3.17
N THR A 5 24.38 -40.96 -2.66
CA THR A 5 22.92 -40.75 -2.58
C THR A 5 22.56 -39.67 -3.59
N THR A 6 21.97 -40.13 -4.70
CA THR A 6 21.33 -39.31 -5.72
C THR A 6 20.05 -38.74 -5.12
N THR A 7 20.07 -37.46 -4.73
CA THR A 7 18.85 -36.73 -4.38
C THR A 7 18.28 -36.10 -5.63
N SER A 8 17.31 -36.80 -6.23
CA SER A 8 16.40 -36.26 -7.23
C SER A 8 15.46 -35.23 -6.58
N SER A 9 15.74 -33.93 -6.71
CA SER A 9 14.79 -32.89 -6.36
C SER A 9 13.89 -32.57 -7.56
N LEU A 10 12.69 -33.12 -7.48
CA LEU A 10 11.51 -32.91 -8.31
C LEU A 10 11.33 -31.44 -8.77
N SER A 11 11.16 -31.24 -10.08
CA SER A 11 10.63 -29.98 -10.63
C SER A 11 9.20 -29.76 -10.12
N PRO A 12 8.89 -28.60 -9.51
CA PRO A 12 7.53 -28.30 -9.10
C PRO A 12 6.71 -27.88 -10.33
N ARG A 13 5.55 -28.52 -10.49
CA ARG A 13 4.43 -28.12 -11.38
C ARG A 13 4.42 -26.60 -11.59
N THR A 14 4.48 -26.18 -12.85
CA THR A 14 4.47 -24.77 -13.29
C THR A 14 3.16 -24.10 -12.87
N LYS A 15 3.13 -23.59 -11.63
CA LYS A 15 2.12 -22.64 -11.19
C LYS A 15 2.42 -21.34 -11.95
N GLY A 16 1.42 -20.79 -12.63
CA GLY A 16 1.54 -19.50 -13.30
C GLY A 16 1.97 -18.39 -12.32
N PRO A 17 2.43 -17.24 -12.85
CA PRO A 17 2.89 -16.14 -12.01
C PRO A 17 1.77 -15.67 -11.09
N ALA A 18 2.14 -15.13 -9.93
CA ALA A 18 1.15 -14.63 -8.99
C ALA A 18 0.27 -13.54 -9.64
N PRO A 19 -1.06 -13.52 -9.42
CA PRO A 19 -1.96 -12.59 -10.10
C PRO A 19 -1.56 -11.12 -9.95
N PHE A 20 -0.99 -10.75 -8.80
CA PHE A 20 -0.45 -9.41 -8.59
C PHE A 20 0.62 -9.07 -9.64
N LEU A 21 1.59 -9.95 -9.85
CA LEU A 21 2.69 -9.73 -10.80
C LEU A 21 2.19 -9.65 -12.23
N SER A 22 1.28 -10.54 -12.62
CA SER A 22 0.69 -10.53 -13.96
C SER A 22 -0.07 -9.24 -14.25
N LYS A 23 -0.83 -8.75 -13.27
CA LYS A 23 -1.58 -7.50 -13.37
C LYS A 23 -0.67 -6.28 -13.38
N THR A 24 0.37 -6.27 -12.55
CA THR A 24 1.38 -5.20 -12.55
C THR A 24 2.16 -5.16 -13.86
N TYR A 25 2.37 -6.31 -14.51
CA TYR A 25 3.01 -6.33 -15.82
C TYR A 25 2.05 -5.81 -16.91
N ALA A 26 0.80 -6.30 -16.94
CA ALA A 26 -0.20 -5.86 -17.90
C ALA A 26 -0.48 -4.35 -17.83
N LEU A 27 -0.59 -3.79 -16.61
CA LEU A 27 -0.82 -2.34 -16.47
C LEU A 27 0.34 -1.48 -16.97
N LEU A 28 1.55 -2.04 -17.06
CA LEU A 28 2.72 -1.33 -17.57
C LEU A 28 2.86 -1.47 -19.09
N ASP A 29 2.47 -2.63 -19.64
CA ASP A 29 2.40 -2.85 -21.09
C ASP A 29 1.31 -1.96 -21.74
N GLU A 30 0.11 -1.90 -21.15
CA GLU A 30 -0.99 -1.08 -21.69
C GLU A 30 -0.66 0.42 -21.67
N GLY A 31 0.17 0.87 -20.72
CA GLY A 31 0.64 2.25 -20.68
C GLY A 31 1.67 2.60 -21.77
N GLU A 32 2.27 1.61 -22.45
CA GLU A 32 3.16 1.83 -23.61
C GLU A 32 2.40 1.86 -24.93
N GLU A 33 1.37 1.02 -25.09
CA GLU A 33 0.57 0.97 -26.33
C GLU A 33 -0.13 2.32 -26.61
N GLU A 34 -0.54 3.04 -25.56
CA GLU A 34 -1.07 4.42 -25.68
C GLU A 34 -0.01 5.42 -26.19
N GLU A 35 1.30 5.16 -26.04
CA GLU A 35 2.38 6.06 -26.51
C GLU A 35 2.74 5.83 -27.98
N GLU A 36 2.73 4.59 -28.47
CA GLU A 36 3.08 4.27 -29.87
C GLU A 36 2.01 4.73 -30.87
N GLU A 37 0.73 4.73 -30.47
CA GLU A 37 -0.36 5.22 -31.32
C GLU A 37 -0.39 6.75 -31.48
N GLU A 38 0.16 7.51 -30.53
CA GLU A 38 0.25 8.99 -30.61
C GLU A 38 1.40 9.47 -31.51
N GLU A 39 2.46 8.68 -31.73
CA GLU A 39 3.63 9.09 -32.52
C GLU A 39 3.42 9.12 -34.04
N GLU A 40 2.46 8.36 -34.60
CA GLU A 40 2.19 8.37 -36.06
C GLU A 40 1.39 9.61 -36.54
N GLY A 41 0.91 10.47 -35.63
CA GLY A 41 0.11 11.67 -35.93
C GLY A 41 0.88 12.97 -35.75
N GLY A 42 1.75 13.33 -36.70
CA GLY A 42 2.57 14.54 -36.61
C GLY A 42 1.79 15.85 -36.39
N ALA A 43 2.03 16.52 -35.25
CA ALA A 43 2.01 17.98 -35.09
C ALA A 43 2.69 18.37 -33.77
N GLU A 44 3.64 19.29 -33.85
CA GLU A 44 4.33 19.91 -32.71
C GLU A 44 3.31 20.60 -31.78
N THR A 45 2.93 19.92 -30.71
CA THR A 45 2.35 20.54 -29.51
C THR A 45 2.84 19.69 -28.36
N GLY A 46 3.67 20.29 -27.49
CA GLY A 46 4.16 19.65 -26.28
C GLY A 46 2.98 19.26 -25.40
N ASN A 47 2.47 18.05 -25.63
CA ASN A 47 1.51 17.43 -24.77
C ASN A 47 2.35 16.73 -23.71
N ASP A 48 2.41 17.35 -22.53
CA ASP A 48 2.79 16.66 -21.31
C ASP A 48 1.71 15.59 -21.04
N SER A 49 1.62 14.56 -21.90
CA SER A 49 0.78 13.37 -21.70
C SER A 49 1.21 12.83 -20.36
N LYS A 50 0.39 13.09 -19.33
CA LYS A 50 0.76 12.94 -17.93
C LYS A 50 0.89 11.46 -17.63
N LYS A 51 2.07 10.91 -17.87
CA LYS A 51 2.39 9.50 -17.64
C LYS A 51 2.10 9.20 -16.18
N ILE A 52 1.12 8.36 -15.89
CA ILE A 52 0.76 8.01 -14.50
C ILE A 52 1.75 6.97 -13.96
N VAL A 53 2.05 5.98 -14.80
CA VAL A 53 2.98 4.89 -14.54
C VAL A 53 3.61 4.44 -15.86
N SER A 54 4.89 4.08 -15.86
CA SER A 54 5.58 3.57 -17.06
C SER A 54 6.72 2.64 -16.69
N TRP A 55 7.18 1.84 -17.65
CA TRP A 55 8.51 1.23 -17.56
C TRP A 55 9.58 2.33 -17.41
N ASN A 56 10.68 2.02 -16.74
CA ASN A 56 11.84 2.88 -16.77
C ASN A 56 12.57 2.76 -18.11
N ALA A 57 13.48 3.70 -18.41
CA ALA A 57 14.18 3.73 -19.70
C ALA A 57 14.95 2.43 -20.03
N GLU A 58 15.39 1.70 -19.00
CA GLU A 58 16.14 0.45 -19.14
C GLU A 58 15.25 -0.79 -19.28
N GLY A 59 13.94 -0.68 -19.01
CA GLY A 59 13.02 -1.82 -18.91
C GLY A 59 13.30 -2.77 -17.73
N THR A 60 14.14 -2.37 -16.76
CA THR A 60 14.54 -3.17 -15.59
C THR A 60 13.64 -2.95 -14.36
N GLY A 61 12.65 -2.07 -14.51
CA GLY A 61 11.68 -1.72 -13.49
C GLY A 61 10.71 -0.67 -14.01
N PHE A 62 9.96 -0.06 -13.10
CA PHE A 62 8.92 0.89 -13.46
C PHE A 62 8.88 2.08 -12.51
N VAL A 63 8.30 3.18 -12.99
CA VAL A 63 8.17 4.45 -12.27
C VAL A 63 6.68 4.77 -12.12
N VAL A 64 6.26 5.09 -10.90
CA VAL A 64 4.96 5.73 -10.64
C VAL A 64 5.20 7.23 -10.53
N TRP A 65 4.73 7.99 -11.51
CA TRP A 65 4.99 9.44 -11.58
C TRP A 65 4.03 10.23 -10.70
N SER A 66 2.77 9.77 -10.61
CA SER A 66 1.69 10.44 -9.88
C SER A 66 0.97 9.43 -8.97
N PRO A 67 1.37 9.30 -7.69
CA PRO A 67 0.74 8.34 -6.77
C PRO A 67 -0.76 8.57 -6.57
N ALA A 68 -1.20 9.84 -6.62
CA ALA A 68 -2.61 10.20 -6.48
C ALA A 68 -3.44 9.69 -7.66
N GLU A 69 -3.03 10.01 -8.90
CA GLU A 69 -3.76 9.55 -10.09
C GLU A 69 -3.63 8.05 -10.30
N PHE A 70 -2.48 7.46 -9.97
CA PHE A 70 -2.31 6.01 -10.00
C PHE A 70 -3.30 5.32 -9.05
N SER A 71 -3.53 5.92 -7.87
CA SER A 71 -4.50 5.43 -6.90
C SER A 71 -5.94 5.52 -7.40
N GLU A 72 -6.31 6.65 -7.99
CA GLU A 72 -7.70 6.92 -8.39
C GLU A 72 -8.08 6.30 -9.73
N LEU A 73 -7.18 6.35 -10.73
CA LEU A 73 -7.48 6.01 -12.11
C LEU A 73 -6.97 4.62 -12.49
N THR A 74 -5.76 4.24 -12.05
CA THR A 74 -5.12 3.00 -12.47
C THR A 74 -5.45 1.82 -11.56
N LEU A 75 -5.28 1.96 -10.24
CA LEU A 75 -5.45 0.84 -9.31
C LEU A 75 -6.84 0.17 -9.37
N PRO A 76 -7.97 0.89 -9.47
CA PRO A 76 -9.30 0.27 -9.54
C PRO A 76 -9.55 -0.57 -10.80
N ARG A 77 -8.81 -0.29 -11.89
CA ARG A 77 -8.92 -1.05 -13.15
C ARG A 77 -8.30 -2.44 -13.04
N TYR A 78 -7.17 -2.57 -12.34
CA TYR A 78 -6.43 -3.84 -12.24
C TYR A 78 -6.61 -4.54 -10.88
N PHE A 79 -6.86 -3.80 -9.80
CA PHE A 79 -6.91 -4.29 -8.43
C PHE A 79 -8.24 -3.95 -7.74
N LYS A 80 -8.58 -4.70 -6.68
CA LYS A 80 -9.83 -4.52 -5.94
C LYS A 80 -9.73 -3.43 -4.84
N HIS A 81 -8.83 -2.48 -5.01
CA HIS A 81 -8.60 -1.35 -4.11
C HIS A 81 -8.02 -0.19 -4.90
N ASN A 82 -8.15 1.02 -4.38
CA ASN A 82 -7.52 2.24 -4.88
C ASN A 82 -6.34 2.70 -4.02
N ASN A 83 -5.93 1.93 -3.00
CA ASN A 83 -4.94 2.36 -2.02
C ASN A 83 -3.50 2.09 -2.48
N PHE A 84 -2.69 3.16 -2.64
CA PHE A 84 -1.28 3.06 -3.02
C PHE A 84 -0.44 2.22 -2.05
N SER A 85 -0.62 2.40 -0.74
CA SER A 85 0.14 1.65 0.28
C SER A 85 -0.11 0.14 0.20
N SER A 86 -1.31 -0.28 -0.20
CA SER A 86 -1.61 -1.70 -0.45
C SER A 86 -0.83 -2.25 -1.65
N PHE A 87 -0.67 -1.45 -2.71
CA PHE A 87 0.16 -1.79 -3.85
C PHE A 87 1.65 -1.88 -3.45
N ILE A 88 2.16 -0.90 -2.69
CA ILE A 88 3.54 -0.91 -2.17
C ILE A 88 3.80 -2.14 -1.29
N ARG A 89 2.85 -2.50 -0.41
CA ARG A 89 2.98 -3.71 0.42
C ARG A 89 3.11 -4.97 -0.42
N GLN A 90 2.35 -5.07 -1.51
CA GLN A 90 2.46 -6.20 -2.42
C GLN A 90 3.82 -6.22 -3.12
N LEU A 91 4.33 -5.08 -3.61
CA LEU A 91 5.69 -4.97 -4.15
C LEU A 91 6.75 -5.47 -3.15
N ASN A 92 6.69 -5.01 -1.91
CA ASN A 92 7.61 -5.42 -0.85
C ASN A 92 7.52 -6.93 -0.57
N THR A 93 6.31 -7.50 -0.59
CA THR A 93 6.08 -8.94 -0.38
C THR A 93 6.76 -9.78 -1.46
N TYR A 94 6.84 -9.28 -2.69
CA TYR A 94 7.53 -9.93 -3.81
C TYR A 94 8.97 -9.43 -4.01
N GLY A 95 9.51 -8.65 -3.07
CA GLY A 95 10.92 -8.30 -3.04
C GLY A 95 11.36 -7.19 -4.00
N PHE A 96 10.43 -6.42 -4.56
CA PHE A 96 10.78 -5.22 -5.32
C PHE A 96 11.52 -4.22 -4.43
N LYS A 97 12.49 -3.51 -5.01
CA LYS A 97 13.30 -2.50 -4.32
C LYS A 97 13.02 -1.12 -4.90
N LYS A 98 12.82 -0.13 -4.03
CA LYS A 98 12.76 1.28 -4.43
C LYS A 98 14.18 1.76 -4.76
N THR A 99 14.40 2.29 -5.96
CA THR A 99 15.75 2.67 -6.43
C THR A 99 16.03 4.16 -6.37
N SER A 100 15.03 4.98 -6.03
CA SER A 100 15.16 6.44 -5.93
C SER A 100 14.51 6.97 -4.65
N SER A 101 15.14 7.94 -4.00
CA SER A 101 14.52 8.67 -2.87
C SER A 101 13.49 9.69 -3.35
N LYS A 102 13.70 10.27 -4.53
CA LYS A 102 12.89 11.37 -5.10
C LYS A 102 11.75 10.88 -5.99
N ARG A 103 11.84 9.64 -6.49
CA ARG A 103 10.85 9.06 -7.42
C ARG A 103 10.36 7.73 -6.88
N TRP A 104 9.12 7.38 -7.22
CA TRP A 104 8.55 6.06 -6.94
C TRP A 104 8.97 5.06 -8.02
N GLU A 105 10.29 4.86 -8.15
CA GLU A 105 10.87 3.88 -9.06
C GLU A 105 11.14 2.57 -8.31
N PHE A 106 10.70 1.45 -8.89
CA PHE A 106 10.85 0.11 -8.34
C PHE A 106 11.48 -0.83 -9.35
N LYS A 107 12.46 -1.63 -8.89
CA LYS A 107 13.14 -2.65 -9.70
C LYS A 107 13.06 -4.02 -9.06
N HIS A 108 13.07 -5.07 -9.89
CA HIS A 108 13.24 -6.45 -9.47
C HIS A 108 13.93 -7.25 -10.59
N GLU A 109 14.91 -8.08 -10.26
CA GLU A 109 15.77 -8.78 -11.23
C GLU A 109 14.95 -9.59 -12.26
N LYS A 110 13.88 -10.24 -11.82
CA LYS A 110 13.01 -11.08 -12.67
C LYS A 110 11.75 -10.37 -13.18
N PHE A 111 11.65 -9.05 -12.99
CA PHE A 111 10.54 -8.24 -13.50
C PHE A 111 11.09 -7.25 -14.52
N GLN A 112 11.13 -7.66 -15.80
CA GLN A 112 11.74 -6.87 -16.88
C GLN A 112 10.80 -6.79 -18.08
N ARG A 113 10.81 -5.65 -18.76
CA ARG A 113 10.04 -5.40 -19.99
C ARG A 113 10.43 -6.40 -21.08
N GLY A 114 9.43 -6.99 -21.73
CA GLY A 114 9.59 -8.05 -22.74
C GLY A 114 9.79 -9.47 -22.17
N TYR A 115 10.04 -9.63 -20.87
CA TYR A 115 10.38 -10.92 -20.25
C TYR A 115 9.29 -11.43 -19.30
N LYS A 116 8.03 -11.40 -19.74
CA LYS A 116 6.85 -11.84 -18.96
C LYS A 116 6.95 -13.28 -18.40
N HIS A 117 7.69 -14.16 -19.07
CA HIS A 117 7.88 -15.53 -18.62
C HIS A 117 8.70 -15.61 -17.32
N MET A 118 9.55 -14.63 -16.99
CA MET A 118 10.35 -14.63 -15.77
C MET A 118 9.52 -14.36 -14.51
N LEU A 119 8.29 -13.88 -14.66
CA LEU A 119 7.39 -13.59 -13.54
C LEU A 119 7.09 -14.82 -12.67
N VAL A 120 7.20 -16.04 -13.21
CA VAL A 120 6.99 -17.28 -12.42
C VAL A 120 8.09 -17.52 -11.39
N GLU A 121 9.27 -16.93 -11.57
CA GLU A 121 10.40 -17.06 -10.65
C GLU A 121 10.27 -16.13 -9.44
N ILE A 122 9.43 -15.09 -9.54
CA ILE A 122 9.20 -14.15 -8.45
C ILE A 122 8.29 -14.80 -7.41
N THR A 123 8.87 -15.12 -6.26
CA THR A 123 8.15 -15.73 -5.13
C THR A 123 7.99 -14.74 -3.99
N ARG A 124 7.00 -14.99 -3.12
CA ARG A 124 6.82 -14.18 -1.92
C ARG A 124 8.00 -14.40 -0.97
N LYS A 125 8.54 -13.32 -0.41
CA LYS A 125 9.51 -13.39 0.69
C LYS A 125 8.88 -14.15 1.87
N LYS A 126 9.56 -15.19 2.33
CA LYS A 126 9.18 -15.90 3.56
C LYS A 126 9.54 -15.00 4.73
N THR A 127 8.52 -14.46 5.38
CA THR A 127 8.70 -13.89 6.72
C THR A 127 8.67 -15.08 7.68
N GLU A 128 9.85 -15.56 8.09
CA GLU A 128 9.91 -16.56 9.14
C GLU A 128 9.27 -15.96 10.40
N PRO A 129 8.25 -16.60 10.99
CA PRO A 129 7.68 -16.14 12.26
C PRO A 129 8.80 -16.24 13.30
N SER A 130 9.37 -15.08 13.65
CA SER A 130 10.43 -15.02 14.63
C SER A 130 9.91 -15.61 15.95
N VAL A 131 10.55 -16.68 16.40
CA VAL A 131 10.31 -17.29 17.73
C VAL A 131 10.75 -16.34 18.85
N PHE A 132 11.51 -15.28 18.52
CA PHE A 132 12.01 -14.28 19.45
C PHE A 132 11.35 -12.91 19.24
N PRO A 133 11.08 -12.15 20.31
CA PRO A 133 10.68 -10.75 20.21
C PRO A 133 11.69 -9.93 19.41
N ALA A 134 11.20 -9.02 18.56
CA ALA A 134 12.00 -8.23 17.62
C ALA A 134 13.18 -7.46 18.24
N PHE A 135 13.16 -7.21 19.56
CA PHE A 135 14.21 -6.47 20.27
C PHE A 135 15.46 -7.29 20.63
N LEU A 136 15.46 -8.63 20.45
CA LEU A 136 16.59 -9.51 20.83
C LEU A 136 17.38 -10.09 19.66
N LYS A 137 17.12 -9.67 18.41
CA LYS A 137 17.83 -10.25 17.27
C LYS A 137 19.24 -9.67 17.17
N ALA A 138 20.23 -10.41 17.70
CA ALA A 138 21.64 -10.17 17.44
C ALA A 138 21.95 -10.44 15.97
N SER A 139 22.70 -9.52 15.38
CA SER A 139 23.13 -9.45 13.99
C SER A 139 23.78 -10.76 13.50
N SER A 140 23.32 -11.28 12.36
CA SER A 140 24.17 -12.04 11.46
C SER A 140 24.29 -11.19 10.20
N ASP A 141 25.49 -10.70 9.99
CA ASP A 141 25.89 -9.79 8.93
C ASP A 141 25.79 -10.47 7.58
N GLU A 142 25.12 -9.82 6.61
CA GLU A 142 25.52 -9.64 5.20
C GLU A 142 24.53 -8.72 4.42
N ASP A 143 23.28 -8.52 4.88
CA ASP A 143 22.27 -7.68 4.17
C ASP A 143 21.90 -6.34 4.86
N GLN A 144 22.61 -5.94 5.91
CA GLN A 144 22.10 -5.03 6.95
C GLN A 144 21.96 -3.54 6.61
N ILE A 145 22.71 -3.02 5.63
CA ILE A 145 22.69 -1.57 5.36
C ILE A 145 21.39 -1.16 4.66
N ASN A 146 20.81 -2.07 3.86
CA ASN A 146 19.67 -1.76 3.00
C ASN A 146 18.31 -1.97 3.70
N ASP A 147 18.24 -2.92 4.64
CA ASP A 147 17.05 -3.11 5.48
C ASP A 147 16.89 -1.97 6.49
N ASN A 148 17.97 -1.45 7.09
CA ASN A 148 17.85 -0.37 8.07
C ASN A 148 17.36 0.95 7.44
N ILE A 149 17.83 1.35 6.25
CA ILE A 149 17.39 2.61 5.62
C ILE A 149 15.91 2.52 5.17
N VAL A 150 15.47 1.36 4.66
CA VAL A 150 14.08 1.17 4.22
C VAL A 150 13.14 1.00 5.42
N VAL A 151 13.59 0.30 6.47
CA VAL A 151 12.86 0.19 7.73
C VAL A 151 12.77 1.55 8.40
N GLU A 152 13.82 2.35 8.44
CA GLU A 152 13.84 3.67 9.10
C GLU A 152 12.94 4.68 8.39
N ASN A 153 12.95 4.74 7.06
CA ASN A 153 12.04 5.60 6.29
C ASN A 153 10.57 5.13 6.40
N ASN A 154 10.31 3.82 6.31
CA ASN A 154 8.95 3.29 6.50
C ASN A 154 8.48 3.47 7.96
N CYS A 155 9.38 3.35 8.92
CA CYS A 155 9.10 3.55 10.34
C CYS A 155 8.78 5.03 10.61
N GLN A 156 9.52 5.96 9.98
CA GLN A 156 9.25 7.39 10.06
C GLN A 156 7.84 7.71 9.53
N THR A 157 7.50 7.23 8.33
CA THR A 157 6.16 7.46 7.75
C THR A 157 5.05 6.78 8.56
N LEU A 158 5.27 5.55 9.03
CA LEU A 158 4.30 4.83 9.88
C LEU A 158 4.14 5.48 11.27
N MET A 159 5.20 6.06 11.83
CA MET A 159 5.12 6.83 13.08
C MET A 159 4.30 8.09 12.89
N GLU A 160 4.55 8.84 11.81
CA GLU A 160 3.81 10.06 11.49
C GLU A 160 2.32 9.77 11.24
N GLU A 161 1.99 8.69 10.53
CA GLU A 161 0.62 8.23 10.35
C GLU A 161 -0.02 7.79 11.67
N ASN A 162 0.70 7.09 12.54
CA ASN A 162 0.20 6.72 13.87
C ASN A 162 -0.06 7.94 14.75
N GLU A 163 0.77 8.98 14.66
CA GLU A 163 0.55 10.23 15.39
C GLU A 163 -0.67 10.99 14.85
N ASN A 164 -0.85 11.05 13.54
CA ASN A 164 -2.05 11.61 12.92
C ASN A 164 -3.30 10.85 13.37
N LEU A 165 -3.29 9.51 13.31
CA LEU A 165 -4.40 8.67 13.76
C LEU A 165 -4.68 8.85 15.27
N ARG A 166 -3.66 9.04 16.10
CA ARG A 166 -3.84 9.35 17.53
C ARG A 166 -4.49 10.72 17.73
N ARG A 167 -4.09 11.73 16.96
CA ARG A 167 -4.72 13.06 16.99
C ARG A 167 -6.19 12.98 16.60
N GLU A 168 -6.50 12.34 15.47
CA GLU A 168 -7.86 12.14 15.00
C GLU A 168 -8.70 11.35 16.02
N LYS A 169 -8.13 10.30 16.63
CA LYS A 169 -8.79 9.55 17.70
C LYS A 169 -9.15 10.42 18.90
N VAL A 170 -8.25 11.29 19.35
CA VAL A 170 -8.49 12.20 20.48
C VAL A 170 -9.57 13.22 20.12
N GLU A 171 -9.56 13.72 18.90
CA GLU A 171 -10.56 14.67 18.41
C GLU A 171 -11.95 14.04 18.34
N LEU A 172 -12.07 12.85 17.74
CA LEU A 172 -13.32 12.09 17.72
C LEU A 172 -13.82 11.75 19.13
N GLN A 173 -12.93 11.35 20.05
CA GLN A 173 -13.29 11.11 21.44
C GLN A 173 -13.81 12.38 22.14
N THR A 174 -13.20 13.53 21.84
CA THR A 174 -13.63 14.83 22.38
C THR A 174 -15.01 15.21 21.85
N GLN A 175 -15.26 15.03 20.55
CA GLN A 175 -16.58 15.27 19.95
C GLN A 175 -17.64 14.36 20.57
N ILE A 176 -17.35 13.06 20.74
CA ILE A 176 -18.26 12.12 21.40
C ILE A 176 -18.58 12.57 22.84
N ALA A 177 -17.58 13.02 23.60
CA ALA A 177 -17.79 13.52 24.96
C ALA A 177 -18.67 14.78 24.99
N GLN A 178 -18.48 15.70 24.04
CA GLN A 178 -19.32 16.89 23.91
C GLN A 178 -20.78 16.53 23.58
N PHE A 179 -21.01 15.60 22.64
CA PHE A 179 -22.36 15.14 22.31
C PHE A 179 -23.05 14.49 23.51
N LYS A 180 -22.35 13.64 24.26
CA LYS A 180 -22.88 13.04 25.49
C LYS A 180 -23.22 14.10 26.56
N ALA A 181 -22.40 15.14 26.69
CA ALA A 181 -22.67 16.22 27.64
C ALA A 181 -23.91 17.05 27.22
N LEU A 182 -24.09 17.28 25.92
CA LEU A 182 -25.30 17.94 25.39
C LEU A 182 -26.55 17.09 25.60
N GLU A 183 -26.45 15.78 25.37
CA GLU A 183 -27.54 14.83 25.62
C GLU A 183 -27.99 14.86 27.08
N ILE A 184 -27.06 14.85 28.04
CA ILE A 184 -27.37 14.96 29.47
C ILE A 184 -28.08 16.30 29.78
N LYS A 185 -27.57 17.42 29.26
CA LYS A 185 -28.20 18.74 29.47
C LYS A 185 -29.60 18.82 28.89
N LEU A 186 -29.84 18.20 27.73
CA LEU A 186 -31.17 18.12 27.12
C LEU A 186 -32.12 17.30 27.99
N LEU A 187 -31.67 16.14 28.48
CA LEU A 187 -32.45 15.30 29.39
C LEU A 187 -32.80 16.05 30.69
N ASP A 188 -31.85 16.78 31.29
CA ASP A 188 -32.11 17.60 32.47
C ASP A 188 -33.12 18.71 32.19
N CYS A 189 -33.02 19.38 31.05
CA CYS A 189 -33.95 20.44 30.64
C CYS A 189 -35.38 19.89 30.47
N VAL A 190 -35.52 18.73 29.82
CA VAL A 190 -36.81 18.05 29.67
C VAL A 190 -37.35 17.61 31.04
N ALA A 191 -36.52 17.06 31.91
CA ALA A 191 -36.92 16.65 33.26
C ALA A 191 -37.41 17.84 34.11
N GLN A 192 -36.71 18.99 34.04
CA GLN A 192 -37.13 20.22 34.72
C GLN A 192 -38.46 20.75 34.17
N TYR A 193 -38.66 20.70 32.85
CA TYR A 193 -39.90 21.14 32.22
C TYR A 193 -41.09 20.25 32.63
N MET A 194 -40.91 18.93 32.61
CA MET A 194 -41.91 17.93 33.02
C MET A 194 -42.20 17.93 34.53
N GLY A 195 -41.20 18.25 35.36
CA GLY A 195 -41.38 18.45 36.80
C GLY A 195 -42.16 19.72 37.13
N ASN A 196 -41.95 20.80 36.36
CA ASN A 196 -42.64 22.08 36.57
C ASN A 196 -44.09 22.08 36.09
N THR A 197 -44.46 21.29 35.09
CA THR A 197 -45.87 21.11 34.67
C THR A 197 -46.68 20.38 35.74
N SER A 198 -46.10 19.38 36.40
CA SER A 198 -46.75 18.62 37.50
C SER A 198 -47.06 19.48 38.74
N HIS A 199 -46.29 20.54 39.00
CA HIS A 199 -46.55 21.46 40.12
C HIS A 199 -47.61 22.53 39.81
N LYS A 200 -47.86 22.84 38.54
CA LYS A 200 -48.93 23.76 38.13
C LYS A 200 -50.30 23.08 38.13
N GLU A 201 -50.39 21.82 37.74
CA GLU A 201 -51.68 21.08 37.76
C GLU A 201 -52.20 20.83 39.18
N ARG A 202 -51.33 20.63 40.18
CA ARG A 202 -51.75 20.43 41.58
C ARG A 202 -52.21 21.70 42.32
N ARG A 203 -52.03 22.90 41.74
CA ARG A 203 -52.50 24.17 42.32
C ARG A 203 -53.82 24.67 41.73
N LEU A 204 -54.39 23.93 40.79
CA LEU A 204 -55.62 24.27 40.07
C LEU A 204 -56.79 23.31 40.42
N CYS A 205 -56.68 22.54 41.51
CA CYS A 205 -57.75 21.74 42.09
C CYS A 205 -58.02 22.20 43.52
#